data_AF-A0A1M3LAM2-F1
#
_entry.id   AF-A0A1M3LAM2-F1
#
_cell.length_a   1.000
_cell.length_b   1.000
_cell.length_c   1.000
_cell.angle_alpha   90.00
_cell.angle_beta   90.00
_cell.angle_gamma   90.00
#
_symmetry.space_group_name_H-M   'P 1'
#
loop_
_entity.id
_entity.type
_entity.pdbx_description
1 polymer ?
#
loop_
_entity_poly.entity_id
_entity_poly.type
_entity_poly.pdbx_seq_one_letter_code
_entity_poly.pdbx_strand_id
1 'polypeptide(L)' 'MAKRKGSTGIEVALRYKRFSELRKQGLKVEDIGNIVGYDHSTVSYGVKMYNKNQSMYDKIIEANK' A
#
# COMPACT_ATOMS: atom_id res chain seq x y z
N MET A 1 23.45 -11.27 10.06
CA MET A 1 22.02 -11.47 9.78
C MET A 1 21.30 -10.13 9.87
N ALA A 2 20.96 -9.50 8.74
CA ALA A 2 20.24 -8.23 8.75
C ALA A 2 18.83 -8.48 9.33
N LYS A 3 18.52 -7.89 10.49
CA LYS A 3 17.15 -7.83 11.01
C LYS A 3 16.29 -7.19 9.91
N ARG A 4 15.35 -7.92 9.33
CA ARG A 4 14.32 -7.34 8.46
C ARG A 4 13.65 -6.25 9.29
N LYS A 5 13.97 -4.98 9.05
CA LYS A 5 13.23 -3.84 9.61
C LYS A 5 11.80 -4.06 9.14
N GLY A 6 10.91 -4.43 10.07
CA GLY A 6 9.48 -4.43 9.77
C GLY A 6 9.13 -3.06 9.21
N SER A 7 8.39 -3.03 8.10
CA SER A 7 7.98 -1.77 7.49
C SER A 7 7.31 -0.90 8.56
N THR A 8 7.76 0.34 8.67
CA THR A 8 7.17 1.32 9.58
C THR A 8 5.71 1.61 9.16
N GLY A 9 4.90 2.13 10.09
CA GLY A 9 3.49 2.45 9.80
C GLY A 9 3.33 3.38 8.59
N ILE A 10 4.26 4.31 8.41
CA ILE A 10 4.32 5.21 7.25
C ILE A 10 4.65 4.49 5.94
N GLU A 11 5.59 3.55 5.93
CA GLU A 11 5.92 2.76 4.73
C GLU A 11 4.73 1.92 4.27
N VAL A 12 3.98 1.35 5.22
CA VAL A 12 2.76 0.60 4.92
C VAL A 12 1.68 1.53 4.35
N ALA A 13 1.50 2.71 4.95
CA ALA A 13 0.52 3.70 4.49
C ALA A 13 0.80 4.15 3.05
N LEU A 14 2.06 4.48 2.74
CA LEU A 14 2.50 4.88 1.40
C LEU A 14 2.33 3.75 0.38
N ARG A 15 2.68 2.52 0.76
CA ARG A 15 2.50 1.34 -0.10
C ARG A 15 1.03 1.14 -0.46
N TYR A 16 0.16 1.16 0.54
CA TYR A 16 -1.28 0.92 0.35
C TYR A 16 -1.95 2.05 -0.43
N LYS A 17 -1.52 3.30 -0.20
CA LYS A 17 -1.93 4.45 -1.03
C LYS A 17 -1.62 4.21 -2.49
N ARG A 18 -0.38 3.83 -2.79
CA ARG A 18 0.07 3.57 -4.16
C ARG A 18 -0.70 2.44 -4.83
N PHE A 19 -1.02 1.36 -4.10
CA PHE A 19 -1.86 0.29 -4.64
C PHE A 19 -3.28 0.78 -4.97
N SER A 20 -3.88 1.58 -4.08
CA SER A 20 -5.22 2.16 -4.32
C SER A 20 -5.22 3.12 -5.51
N GLU A 21 -4.19 3.96 -5.67
CA GLU A 21 -4.06 4.88 -6.80
C GLU A 21 -3.96 4.14 -8.14
N LEU A 22 -3.11 3.11 -8.22
CA LEU A 22 -3.01 2.28 -9.43
C LEU A 22 -4.32 1.54 -9.72
N ARG A 23 -5.04 1.10 -8.67
CA ARG A 23 -6.34 0.46 -8.85
C ARG A 23 -7.39 1.44 -9.38
N LYS A 24 -7.37 2.71 -8.93
CA LYS A 24 -8.25 3.79 -9.43
C LYS A 24 -7.96 4.15 -10.89
N GLN A 25 -6.72 3.96 -11.35
CA GLN A 25 -6.35 4.10 -12.76
C GLN A 25 -6.83 2.92 -13.65
N GLY A 26 -7.48 1.92 -13.06
CA GLY A 26 -8.06 0.79 -13.79
C GLY A 26 -7.15 -0.45 -13.86
N LEU A 27 -5.93 -0.41 -13.30
CA LEU A 27 -5.03 -1.57 -13.32
C LEU A 27 -5.59 -2.74 -12.49
N LYS A 28 -5.35 -3.97 -12.94
CA LYS A 28 -5.70 -5.18 -12.19
C LYS A 28 -4.71 -5.41 -11.05
N VAL A 29 -5.15 -6.09 -10.01
CA VAL A 29 -4.32 -6.41 -8.83
C VAL A 29 -3.03 -7.17 -9.21
N GLU A 30 -3.12 -8.06 -10.20
CA GLU A 30 -1.98 -8.83 -10.72
C GLU A 30 -0.94 -7.91 -11.40
N ASP A 31 -1.39 -7.02 -12.28
CA ASP A 31 -0.52 -6.04 -12.96
C ASP A 31 0.14 -5.10 -11.95
N ILE A 32 -0.63 -4.64 -10.95
CA ILE A 32 -0.11 -3.81 -9.86
C ILE A 32 0.99 -4.57 -9.12
N GLY A 33 0.76 -5.84 -8.78
CA GLY A 33 1.73 -6.70 -8.12
C GLY A 33 3.05 -6.81 -8.89
N ASN A 34 2.97 -7.00 -10.20
CA ASN A 34 4.13 -7.01 -11.08
C ASN A 34 4.87 -5.66 -11.11
N ILE A 35 4.15 -4.54 -11.14
CA ILE A 35 4.74 -3.19 -11.15
C ILE A 35 5.44 -2.85 -9.83
N VAL A 36 4.84 -3.22 -8.71
CA VAL A 36 5.33 -2.84 -7.37
C VAL A 36 6.22 -3.89 -6.72
N GLY A 37 6.32 -5.09 -7.31
CA GLY A 37 7.11 -6.20 -6.79
C GLY A 37 6.47 -6.91 -5.59
N TYR A 38 5.14 -6.99 -5.54
CA TYR A 38 4.40 -7.67 -4.47
C TYR A 38 3.45 -8.72 -5.03
N ASP A 39 3.22 -9.80 -4.27
CA ASP A 39 2.22 -10.80 -4.62
C ASP A 39 0.80 -10.20 -4.67
N HIS A 40 -0.05 -10.76 -5.53
CA HIS A 40 -1.43 -10.32 -5.72
C HIS A 40 -2.20 -10.23 -4.39
N SER A 41 -1.97 -11.17 -3.46
CA SER A 41 -2.68 -11.24 -2.19
C SER A 41 -2.36 -10.02 -1.33
N THR A 42 -1.07 -9.61 -1.34
CA THR A 42 -0.59 -8.43 -0.61
C THR A 42 -1.16 -7.15 -1.20
N VAL A 43 -1.22 -7.07 -2.53
CA VAL A 43 -1.80 -5.91 -3.23
C VAL A 43 -3.30 -5.81 -2.94
N SER A 44 -4.04 -6.91 -3.10
CA SER A 44 -5.48 -6.99 -2.83
C SER A 44 -5.81 -6.54 -1.40
N TYR A 45 -5.05 -7.06 -0.42
CA TYR A 45 -5.19 -6.69 0.98
C TYR A 45 -4.90 -5.19 1.20
N GLY A 46 -3.81 -4.67 0.63
CA GLY A 46 -3.44 -3.26 0.77
C GLY A 46 -4.48 -2.31 0.18
N VAL A 47 -5.03 -2.61 -1.00
CA VAL A 47 -6.12 -1.83 -1.61
C VAL A 47 -7.34 -1.81 -0.70
N LYS A 48 -7.77 -2.99 -0.21
CA LYS A 48 -8.92 -3.12 0.69
C LYS A 48 -8.72 -2.32 1.98
N MET A 49 -7.55 -2.44 2.59
CA MET A 49 -7.25 -1.74 3.84
C MET A 49 -7.16 -0.23 3.65
N TYR A 50 -6.53 0.25 2.58
CA TYR A 50 -6.48 1.66 2.26
C TYR A 50 -7.88 2.24 2.08
N ASN A 51 -8.72 1.61 1.27
CA ASN A 51 -10.05 2.13 0.98
C ASN A 51 -10.95 2.13 2.22
N LYS A 52 -10.83 1.13 3.10
CA LYS A 52 -11.60 1.06 4.35
C LYS A 52 -11.14 2.09 5.38
N ASN A 53 -9.85 2.41 5.43
CA ASN A 53 -9.24 3.24 6.47
C ASN A 53 -8.51 4.46 5.88
N GLN A 54 -9.01 5.01 4.76
CA GLN A 54 -8.29 6.01 3.97
C GLN A 54 -7.87 7.21 4.82
N SER A 55 -8.80 7.76 5.62
CA SER A 55 -8.51 8.90 6.50
C SER A 55 -7.40 8.62 7.52
N MET A 56 -7.31 7.40 8.06
CA MET A 56 -6.25 7.03 8.99
C MET A 56 -4.88 6.99 8.28
N TYR A 57 -4.83 6.36 7.11
CA TYR A 57 -3.58 6.26 6.35
C TYR A 57 -3.11 7.62 5.80
N ASP A 58 -4.02 8.46 5.31
CA ASP A 58 -3.68 9.82 4.89
C ASP A 58 -3.15 10.65 6.07
N LYS A 59 -3.76 10.56 7.27
CA LYS A 59 -3.24 11.22 8.48
C LYS A 59 -1.84 10.73 8.89
N ILE A 60 -1.57 9.43 8.78
CA ILE A 60 -0.24 8.87 9.04
C ILE A 60 0.78 9.48 8.06
N ILE A 61 0.40 9.61 6.77
CA ILE A 61 1.25 10.20 5.74
C ILE A 61 1.49 11.69 6.01
N GLU A 62 0.45 12.44 6.36
CA GLU A 62 0.55 13.87 6.67
C GLU A 62 1.39 14.14 7.93
N ALA A 63 1.28 13.30 8.96
CA ALA A 63 2.05 13.45 10.19
C ALA A 63 3.57 13.16 10.03
N ASN A 64 3.97 12.53 8.92
CA ASN A 64 5.36 12.19 8.61
C ASN A 64 5.89 12.95 7.38
N LYS A 65 5.19 13.98 6.93
CA LYS A 65 5.55 14.87 5.81
C LYS A 65 6.48 15.98 6.26
#